data_AF-A0AAU8CDM1-F1
#
_entry.id   AF-A0AAU8CDM1-F1
#
_cell.length_a   1.000
_cell.length_b   1.000
_cell.length_c   1.000
_cell.angle_alpha   90.00
_cell.angle_beta   90.00
_cell.angle_gamma   90.00
#
_symmetry.space_group_name_H-M   'P 1'
#
loop_
_entity.id
_entity.type
_entity.pdbx_description
1 polymer ?
#
loop_
_entity_poly.entity_id
_entity_poly.type
_entity_poly.pdbx_seq_one_letter_code
_entity_poly.pdbx_strand_id
1 'polypeptide(L)' 'MNSAASRSICSNCNDGDRAATPHALRLDRADGERRRVTLSLCEPCAADILEVEWVNHRTQAADD' A
#
# COMPACT_ATOMS: atom_id res chain seq x y z
N MET A 1 1.77 18.18 23.40
CA MET A 1 2.00 17.49 22.12
C MET A 1 3.31 16.74 22.21
N ASN A 2 3.35 15.48 21.75
CA ASN A 2 4.46 14.80 21.08
C ASN A 2 4.12 13.32 21.11
N SER A 3 3.20 12.93 20.23
CA SER A 3 3.03 11.53 19.87
C SER A 3 4.41 11.05 19.45
N ALA A 4 5.02 10.17 20.24
CA ALA A 4 6.14 9.37 19.78
C ALA A 4 5.64 8.69 18.52
N ALA A 5 5.97 9.25 17.36
CA ALA A 5 5.70 8.61 16.10
C ALA A 5 6.57 7.36 16.16
N SER A 6 5.96 6.24 16.55
CA SER A 6 6.55 4.91 16.49
C SER A 6 7.17 4.84 15.11
N ARG A 7 8.50 4.83 15.04
CA ARG A 7 9.23 4.82 13.78
C ARG A 7 8.98 3.42 13.21
N SER A 8 7.89 3.29 12.47
CA SER A 8 7.45 2.03 11.92
C SER A 8 8.43 1.64 10.83
N ILE A 9 8.83 0.37 10.82
CA ILE A 9 9.68 -0.17 9.77
C ILE A 9 8.85 -0.26 8.49
N CYS A 10 9.41 0.19 7.36
CA CYS A 10 8.74 0.06 6.08
C CYS A 10 8.51 -1.43 5.75
N SER A 11 7.26 -1.84 5.56
CA SER A 11 6.87 -3.22 5.27
C SER A 11 7.38 -3.72 3.90
N ASN A 12 7.82 -2.81 3.01
CA ASN A 12 8.32 -3.16 1.68
C ASN A 12 9.85 -3.30 1.65
N CYS A 13 10.60 -2.26 2.02
CA CYS A 13 12.06 -2.27 1.98
C CYS A 13 12.72 -2.67 3.31
N ASN A 14 11.93 -2.90 4.37
CA ASN A 14 12.38 -3.21 5.72
C ASN A 14 13.35 -2.16 6.32
N ASP A 15 13.33 -0.94 5.80
CA ASP A 15 14.11 0.19 6.27
C ASP A 15 13.40 0.83 7.48
N GLY A 16 14.08 0.85 8.63
CA GLY A 16 13.61 1.46 9.87
C GLY A 16 14.12 2.89 10.11
N ASP A 17 15.03 3.38 9.26
CA ASP A 17 15.56 4.75 9.34
C ASP A 17 14.62 5.74 8.67
N ARG A 18 13.87 5.30 7.65
CA ARG A 18 12.85 6.12 6.99
C ARG A 18 11.56 6.17 7.82
N ALA A 19 10.91 7.33 7.83
CA ALA A 19 9.57 7.44 8.41
C ALA A 19 8.59 6.62 7.55
N ALA A 20 8.00 5.58 8.14
CA ALA A 20 6.91 4.85 7.52
C ALA A 20 5.55 5.28 8.08
N THR A 21 4.59 5.45 7.20
CA THR A 21 3.20 5.83 7.52
C THR A 21 2.30 4.62 7.31
N PRO A 22 1.32 4.35 8.18
CA PRO A 22 0.38 3.25 7.97
C PRO A 22 -0.61 3.58 6.85
N HIS A 23 -0.75 2.65 5.91
CA HIS A 23 -1.70 2.67 4.80
C HIS A 23 -2.59 1.43 4.87
N ALA A 24 -3.91 1.62 4.76
CA ALA A 24 -4.86 0.54 4.62
C ALA A 24 -5.06 0.25 3.12
N LEU A 25 -4.59 -0.90 2.66
CA LEU A 25 -4.76 -1.36 1.29
C LEU A 25 -5.94 -2.33 1.20
N ARG A 26 -6.69 -2.23 0.10
CA ARG A 26 -7.73 -3.19 -0.26
C ARG A 26 -7.20 -4.07 -1.37
N LEU A 27 -7.17 -5.37 -1.12
CA LEU A 27 -6.80 -6.38 -2.09
C LEU A 27 -8.09 -7.04 -2.59
N ASP A 28 -8.44 -6.77 -3.84
CA ASP A 28 -9.51 -7.45 -4.54
C ASP A 28 -8.87 -8.60 -5.35
N ARG A 29 -9.15 -9.85 -4.97
CA ARG A 29 -8.70 -11.02 -5.73
C ARG A 29 -9.70 -11.37 -6.83
N ALA A 30 -9.21 -12.01 -7.89
CA ALA A 30 -10.03 -12.43 -9.04
C ALA A 30 -11.10 -13.48 -8.69
N ASP A 31 -10.93 -14.23 -7.59
CA ASP A 31 -11.93 -15.16 -7.04
C ASP A 31 -13.06 -14.44 -6.27
N GLY A 32 -13.06 -13.11 -6.24
CA GLY A 32 -14.02 -12.29 -5.51
C GLY A 32 -13.70 -12.12 -4.03
N GLU A 33 -12.60 -12.71 -3.53
CA GLU A 33 -12.19 -12.52 -2.15
C GLU A 33 -11.63 -11.10 -1.94
N ARG A 34 -12.19 -10.38 -0.98
CA ARG A 34 -11.73 -9.04 -0.59
C ARG A 34 -10.99 -9.12 0.73
N ARG A 35 -9.73 -8.68 0.74
CA ARG A 35 -8.92 -8.58 1.97
C ARG A 35 -8.51 -7.14 2.21
N ARG A 36 -8.51 -6.76 3.49
CA ARG A 36 -7.92 -5.50 3.93
C ARG A 36 -6.62 -5.80 4.65
N VAL A 37 -5.54 -5.16 4.23
CA VAL A 37 -4.23 -5.27 4.87
C VAL A 37 -3.75 -3.87 5.25
N THR A 38 -3.08 -3.77 6.39
CA THR A 38 -2.43 -2.52 6.80
C THR A 38 -0.94 -2.69 6.63
N LEU A 39 -0.32 -1.85 5.80
CA LEU A 39 1.12 -1.80 5.60
C LEU A 39 1.66 -0.47 6.11
N SER A 40 2.85 -0.47 6.71
CA SER A 40 3.55 0.78 6.99
C SER A 40 4.55 1.02 5.87
N LEU A 41 4.40 2.08 5.08
CA LEU A 41 5.25 2.34 3.92
C LEU A 41 5.97 3.67 4.09
N CYS A 42 7.26 3.71 3.70
CA CYS A 42 7.95 4.98 3.52
C CYS A 42 7.49 5.65 2.22
N GLU A 43 7.63 6.98 2.15
CA GLU A 43 7.18 7.79 1.00
C GLU A 43 7.51 7.19 -0.38
N PRO A 44 8.76 6.77 -0.70
CA PRO A 44 9.06 6.22 -2.02
C PRO A 44 8.33 4.90 -2.28
N CYS A 45 8.30 3.99 -1.29
CA CYS A 45 7.59 2.71 -1.46
C CYS A 45 6.07 2.90 -1.55
N ALA A 46 5.50 3.90 -0.90
CA ALA A 46 4.10 4.25 -1.05
C ALA A 46 3.81 4.75 -2.47
N ALA A 47 4.67 5.61 -3.02
CA ALA A 47 4.54 6.09 -4.39
C ALA A 47 4.59 4.94 -5.41
N ASP A 48 5.63 4.09 -5.35
CA ASP A 48 5.78 2.93 -6.23
C ASP A 48 4.56 1.99 -6.19
N ILE A 49 4.05 1.67 -5.00
CA ILE A 49 2.93 0.73 -4.84
C ILE A 49 1.61 1.35 -5.30
N LEU A 50 1.38 2.64 -5.05
CA LEU A 50 0.16 3.32 -5.46
C LEU A 50 0.14 3.63 -6.97
N GLU A 51 1.30 3.81 -7.61
CA GLU A 51 1.39 3.92 -9.07
C GLU A 51 0.96 2.62 -9.78
N VAL A 52 1.11 1.45 -9.14
CA VAL A 52 0.68 0.15 -9.68
C VAL A 52 -0.86 0.00 -9.71
N GLU A 53 -1.62 0.77 -8.92
CA GLU A 53 -3.10 0.74 -8.98
C GLU A 53 -3.68 1.16 -10.35
N TRP A 54 -2.90 1.81 -11.22
CA TRP A 54 -3.37 2.23 -12.54
C TRP A 54 -3.32 1.15 -13.63
N VAL A 55 -2.62 0.04 -13.41
CA VAL A 55 -2.45 -1.00 -14.46
C VAL A 55 -3.54 -2.08 -14.39
N ASN A 56 -4.10 -2.37 -13.22
CA ASN A 56 -5.10 -3.45 -13.07
C ASN A 56 -6.56 -3.00 -13.28
N HIS A 57 -6.84 -1.70 -13.40
CA HIS A 57 -8.21 -1.21 -13.61
C HIS A 57 -8.62 -1.06 -15.09
N ARG A 58 -7.66 -1.18 -16.04
CA ARG A 58 -7.95 -1.02 -17.48
C ARG A 58 -8.30 -2.31 -18.22
N THR A 59 -8.08 -3.48 -17.64
CA THR A 59 -8.33 -4.77 -18.31
C THR A 59 -9.74 -5.32 -18.06
N GLN A 60 -10.64 -4.57 -17.40
CA GLN A 60 -12.02 -4.99 -17.14
C GLN A 60 -13.09 -4.07 -17.76
N ALA A 61 -12.70 -3.05 -18.54
CA ALA A 61 -13.62 -2.09 -19.15
C ALA A 61 -13.63 -2.14 -20.69
N ALA A 62 -13.29 -3.29 -21.28
CA ALA A 62 -13.27 -3.49 -22.73
C ALA A 62 -13.85 -4.85 -23.14
N ASP A 63 -14.96 -5.25 -22.52
CA ASP A 63 -15.82 -6.34 -23.01
C ASP A 63 -17.25 -6.07 -22.50
N ASP A 64 -17.91 -5.08 -23.09
CA ASP A 64 -19.38 -4.99 -23.20
C ASP A 64 -19.74 -4.31 -24.54
#